data_AF-A0A519N7S4-F1
#
_entry.id   AF-A0A519N7S4-F1
#
_cell.length_a   1.000
_cell.length_b   1.000
_cell.length_c   1.000
_cell.angle_alpha   90.00
_cell.angle_beta   90.00
_cell.angle_gamma   90.00
#
_symmetry.space_group_name_H-M   'P 1'
#
loop_
_entity.id
_entity.type
_entity.pdbx_description
1 polymer ?
#
loop_
_entity_poly.entity_id
_entity_poly.type
_entity_poly.pdbx_seq_one_letter_code
_entity_poly.pdbx_strand_id
1 'polypeptide(L)'
;MEKHQLLQHQTQIVSETLEQILGTNQAYVFGYKDERHYFSVFPTADLRKTNKPHLDILVFSAKTFEGLNNTLSDLIAQRSRQEFSATILLHQTKHLKERSTDMHWFFDRVLHFGIPLGDYELKTGDPICDPERDLVAAEAFWHKCEAVASLYLESALESQRLDIELAKVALLTQAVEYLLLGLVRIFLGYTPIQHNLKFLFSLCGHFTALHEVVFEQETAIGKRNFRQLCVPATMLRQWDKLELPEAEFESLSDACQTFCDEATKLALTKLAQLKNNPKIETR
;
A
#
# COMPACT_ATOMS: atom_id res chain seq x y z
N MET A 1 -15.98 21.19 -12.13
CA MET A 1 -17.42 20.90 -11.94
C MET A 1 -17.75 19.42 -12.16
N GLU A 2 -17.21 18.75 -13.20
CA GLU A 2 -17.44 17.30 -13.43
C GLU A 2 -16.77 16.36 -12.42
N LYS A 3 -15.56 16.67 -11.90
CA LYS A 3 -14.85 15.84 -10.90
C LYS A 3 -15.62 15.60 -9.60
N HIS A 4 -16.50 16.53 -9.20
CA HIS A 4 -17.25 16.43 -7.95
C HIS A 4 -18.48 15.54 -8.05
N GLN A 5 -19.06 15.36 -9.23
CA GLN A 5 -20.27 14.54 -9.41
C GLN A 5 -19.97 13.04 -9.51
N LEU A 6 -18.82 12.66 -10.10
CA LEU A 6 -18.47 11.24 -10.30
C LEU A 6 -18.18 10.52 -8.98
N LEU A 7 -17.63 11.24 -8.00
CA LEU A 7 -17.26 10.70 -6.69
C LEU A 7 -18.44 10.66 -5.72
N GLN A 8 -19.49 11.46 -5.89
CA GLN A 8 -20.56 11.65 -4.90
C GLN A 8 -21.19 10.34 -4.39
N HIS A 9 -21.47 9.39 -5.29
CA HIS A 9 -22.06 8.11 -4.89
C HIS A 9 -21.07 7.24 -4.09
N GLN A 10 -19.82 7.14 -4.58
CA GLN A 10 -18.78 6.33 -3.94
C GLN A 10 -18.39 6.92 -2.58
N THR A 11 -18.20 8.24 -2.52
CA THR A 11 -17.85 8.96 -1.30
C THR A 11 -18.97 8.85 -0.27
N GLN A 12 -20.25 8.89 -0.69
CA GLN A 12 -21.37 8.68 0.22
C GLN A 12 -21.36 7.30 0.86
N ILE A 13 -21.21 6.22 0.06
CA ILE A 13 -21.15 4.84 0.60
C ILE A 13 -19.98 4.69 1.58
N VAL A 14 -18.82 5.26 1.24
CA VAL A 14 -17.65 5.23 2.13
C VAL A 14 -17.97 5.98 3.43
N SER A 15 -18.45 7.23 3.36
CA SER A 15 -18.73 8.05 4.55
C SER A 15 -19.74 7.38 5.48
N GLU A 16 -20.84 6.85 4.94
CA GLU A 16 -21.85 6.12 5.72
C GLU A 16 -21.27 4.88 6.41
N THR A 17 -20.36 4.18 5.73
CA THR A 17 -19.70 2.98 6.28
C THR A 17 -18.72 3.34 7.39
N LEU A 18 -17.92 4.38 7.20
CA LEU A 18 -16.98 4.88 8.20
C LEU A 18 -17.73 5.41 9.43
N GLU A 19 -18.78 6.20 9.25
CA GLU A 19 -19.58 6.74 10.36
C GLU A 19 -20.24 5.62 11.18
N GLN A 20 -20.79 4.60 10.53
CA GLN A 20 -21.44 3.49 11.23
C GLN A 20 -20.49 2.71 12.14
N ILE A 21 -19.23 2.53 11.73
CA ILE A 21 -18.26 1.69 12.48
C ILE A 21 -17.44 2.55 13.43
N LEU A 22 -16.88 3.63 12.92
CA LEU A 22 -15.93 4.46 13.63
C LEU A 22 -16.64 5.55 14.44
N GLY A 23 -17.90 5.88 14.14
CA GLY A 23 -18.55 7.09 14.64
C GLY A 23 -17.85 8.32 14.08
N THR A 24 -17.77 9.40 14.87
CA THR A 24 -17.08 10.63 14.46
C THR A 24 -15.63 10.35 14.05
N ASN A 25 -15.35 10.61 12.78
CA ASN A 25 -14.04 10.44 12.15
C ASN A 25 -13.77 11.61 11.20
N GLN A 26 -12.51 11.80 10.81
CA GLN A 26 -12.13 12.69 9.71
C GLN A 26 -11.53 11.84 8.61
N ALA A 27 -12.08 11.93 7.41
CA ALA A 27 -11.65 11.09 6.30
C ALA A 27 -11.40 11.90 5.03
N TYR A 28 -10.31 11.54 4.34
CA TYR A 28 -9.83 12.24 3.14
C TYR A 28 -9.45 11.22 2.08
N VAL A 29 -9.96 11.41 0.86
CA VAL A 29 -9.50 10.67 -0.32
C VAL A 29 -8.23 11.33 -0.81
N PHE A 30 -7.12 10.59 -0.82
CA PHE A 30 -5.84 11.06 -1.34
C PHE A 30 -5.47 10.43 -2.68
N GLY A 31 -6.23 9.42 -3.12
CA GLY A 31 -6.07 8.76 -4.40
C GLY A 31 -7.40 8.27 -4.96
N TYR A 32 -7.58 8.40 -6.26
CA TYR A 32 -8.69 7.83 -7.00
C TYR A 32 -8.22 7.39 -8.39
N LYS A 33 -8.57 6.17 -8.80
CA LYS A 33 -8.28 5.66 -10.13
C LYS A 33 -9.48 4.91 -10.71
N ASP A 34 -9.81 5.21 -11.96
CA ASP A 34 -10.75 4.44 -12.79
C ASP A 34 -10.25 4.39 -14.25
N GLU A 35 -11.05 3.85 -15.18
CA GLU A 35 -10.71 3.73 -16.61
C GLU A 35 -10.45 5.07 -17.32
N ARG A 36 -11.02 6.17 -16.82
CA ARG A 36 -11.09 7.47 -17.50
C ARG A 36 -10.39 8.58 -16.74
N HIS A 37 -10.31 8.47 -15.42
CA HIS A 37 -9.90 9.49 -14.50
C HIS A 37 -8.89 8.97 -13.50
N TYR A 38 -7.99 9.86 -13.15
CA TYR A 38 -6.99 9.64 -12.14
C TYR A 38 -6.86 10.91 -11.30
N PHE A 39 -6.80 10.74 -9.98
CA PHE A 39 -6.51 11.77 -9.01
C PHE A 39 -5.54 11.20 -7.97
N SER A 40 -4.53 11.98 -7.64
CA SER A 40 -3.66 11.70 -6.51
C SER A 40 -3.11 13.00 -5.95
N VAL A 41 -2.97 13.01 -4.63
CA VAL A 41 -2.26 14.05 -3.86
C VAL A 41 -0.75 13.97 -4.09
N PHE A 42 -0.23 12.83 -4.53
CA PHE A 42 1.20 12.56 -4.68
C PHE A 42 1.61 12.46 -6.17
N PRO A 43 2.84 12.86 -6.53
CA PRO A 43 3.33 12.68 -7.89
C PRO A 43 3.57 11.20 -8.19
N THR A 44 2.74 10.62 -9.06
CA THR A 44 2.80 9.20 -9.43
C THR A 44 3.39 8.98 -10.82
N ALA A 45 4.14 7.88 -10.98
CA ALA A 45 4.63 7.42 -12.27
C ALA A 45 3.54 6.62 -12.99
N ASP A 46 3.49 6.70 -14.33
CA ASP A 46 2.55 6.03 -15.25
C ASP A 46 1.74 4.87 -14.64
N LEU A 47 0.51 5.18 -14.23
CA LEU A 47 -0.40 4.19 -13.68
C LEU A 47 -1.25 3.59 -14.79
N ARG A 48 -1.41 2.27 -14.72
CA ARG A 48 -2.44 1.59 -15.49
C ARG A 48 -3.80 1.99 -14.92
N LYS A 49 -4.65 2.47 -15.80
CA LYS A 49 -6.07 2.65 -15.55
C LYS A 49 -6.67 1.32 -15.11
N THR A 50 -7.48 1.35 -14.05
CA THR A 50 -8.14 0.15 -13.53
C THR A 50 -9.53 0.03 -14.12
N ASN A 51 -9.95 -1.18 -14.49
CA ASN A 51 -11.31 -1.44 -14.99
C ASN A 51 -12.38 -1.20 -13.91
N LYS A 52 -11.99 -1.23 -12.64
CA LYS A 52 -12.84 -0.90 -11.50
C LYS A 52 -12.34 0.33 -10.78
N PRO A 53 -13.22 1.27 -10.38
CA PRO A 53 -12.83 2.39 -9.54
C PRO A 53 -12.20 1.93 -8.22
N HIS A 54 -11.17 2.65 -7.79
CA HIS A 54 -10.48 2.43 -6.51
C HIS A 54 -10.23 3.75 -5.80
N LEU A 55 -10.45 3.79 -4.47
CA LEU A 55 -10.19 4.94 -3.62
C LEU A 55 -9.08 4.64 -2.60
N ASP A 56 -8.12 5.55 -2.47
CA ASP A 56 -7.15 5.53 -1.38
C ASP A 56 -7.54 6.58 -0.33
N ILE A 57 -7.77 6.14 0.90
CA ILE A 57 -8.46 6.92 1.93
C ILE A 57 -7.66 6.95 3.22
N LEU A 58 -7.44 8.15 3.74
CA LEU A 58 -6.88 8.38 5.06
C LEU A 58 -8.01 8.67 6.03
N VAL A 59 -8.05 7.96 7.16
CA VAL A 59 -9.08 8.10 8.19
C VAL A 59 -8.43 8.35 9.56
N PHE A 60 -8.78 9.46 10.19
CA PHE A 60 -8.46 9.75 11.57
C PHE A 60 -9.66 9.46 12.47
N SER A 61 -9.43 8.75 13.56
CA SER A 61 -10.46 8.46 14.55
C SER A 61 -9.90 8.47 15.96
N ALA A 62 -10.74 8.83 16.94
CA ALA A 62 -10.35 8.82 18.35
C ALA A 62 -10.32 7.40 18.95
N LYS A 63 -11.00 6.44 18.33
CA LYS A 63 -11.13 5.06 18.82
C LYS A 63 -9.87 4.24 18.49
N THR A 64 -9.57 3.26 19.34
CA THR A 64 -8.49 2.29 19.11
C THR A 64 -9.00 1.12 18.29
N PHE A 65 -8.22 0.71 17.30
CA PHE A 65 -8.61 -0.36 16.39
C PHE A 65 -7.41 -1.23 16.06
N GLU A 66 -7.55 -2.54 16.23
CA GLU A 66 -6.59 -3.54 15.76
C GLU A 66 -7.21 -4.28 14.57
N GLY A 67 -6.49 -4.32 13.45
CA GLY A 67 -6.87 -5.14 12.29
C GLY A 67 -8.07 -4.68 11.46
N LEU A 68 -8.69 -3.53 11.76
CA LEU A 68 -9.90 -3.08 11.07
C LEU A 68 -9.69 -2.56 9.64
N ASN A 69 -8.46 -2.27 9.21
CA ASN A 69 -8.21 -1.67 7.89
C ASN A 69 -8.76 -2.57 6.77
N ASN A 70 -8.43 -3.86 6.79
CA ASN A 70 -8.90 -4.81 5.78
C ASN A 70 -10.42 -5.02 5.89
N THR A 71 -10.94 -5.09 7.12
CA THR A 71 -12.39 -5.26 7.37
C THR A 71 -13.19 -4.10 6.79
N LEU A 72 -12.70 -2.86 6.91
CA LEU A 72 -13.37 -1.69 6.35
C LEU A 72 -13.31 -1.70 4.82
N SER A 73 -12.15 -2.02 4.23
CA SER A 73 -11.99 -2.17 2.78
C SER A 73 -12.95 -3.23 2.21
N ASP A 74 -13.03 -4.39 2.85
CA ASP A 74 -13.92 -5.48 2.44
C ASP A 74 -15.40 -5.10 2.60
N LEU A 75 -15.76 -4.41 3.69
CA LEU A 75 -17.14 -3.98 3.91
C LEU A 75 -17.59 -2.92 2.91
N ILE A 76 -16.71 -1.98 2.54
CA ILE A 76 -16.99 -0.99 1.49
C ILE A 76 -17.21 -1.70 0.16
N ALA A 77 -16.34 -2.64 -0.21
CA ALA A 77 -16.50 -3.44 -1.42
C ALA A 77 -17.81 -4.27 -1.39
N GLN A 78 -18.22 -4.76 -0.23
CA GLN A 78 -19.48 -5.49 -0.08
C GLN A 78 -20.70 -4.58 -0.24
N ARG A 79 -20.69 -3.40 0.41
CA ARG A 79 -21.79 -2.41 0.34
C ARG A 79 -21.95 -1.81 -1.04
N SER A 80 -20.84 -1.61 -1.74
CA SER A 80 -20.83 -1.19 -3.14
C SER A 80 -21.16 -2.32 -4.12
N ARG A 81 -21.48 -3.53 -3.65
CA ARG A 81 -21.72 -4.71 -4.50
C ARG A 81 -20.56 -4.98 -5.47
N GLN A 82 -19.33 -4.73 -5.03
CA GLN A 82 -18.09 -4.92 -5.78
C GLN A 82 -17.95 -3.99 -7.00
N GLU A 83 -18.69 -2.88 -7.03
CA GLU A 83 -18.60 -1.84 -8.06
C GLU A 83 -17.32 -1.03 -7.95
N PHE A 84 -16.84 -0.80 -6.72
CA PHE A 84 -15.55 -0.16 -6.44
C PHE A 84 -14.88 -0.75 -5.21
N SER A 85 -13.60 -0.46 -5.06
CA SER A 85 -12.77 -0.90 -3.93
C SER A 85 -12.12 0.30 -3.23
N ALA A 86 -11.65 0.10 -2.00
CA ALA A 86 -10.96 1.14 -1.25
C ALA A 86 -9.80 0.59 -0.42
N THR A 87 -8.71 1.34 -0.33
CA THR A 87 -7.59 1.11 0.60
C THR A 87 -7.68 2.12 1.74
N ILE A 88 -7.73 1.65 2.99
CA ILE A 88 -7.93 2.52 4.16
C ILE A 88 -6.67 2.56 5.03
N LEU A 89 -6.15 3.79 5.22
CA LEU A 89 -5.14 4.13 6.20
C LEU A 89 -5.82 4.66 7.46
N LEU A 90 -5.98 3.80 8.48
CA LEU A 90 -6.61 4.18 9.74
C LEU A 90 -5.58 4.65 10.75
N HIS A 91 -5.76 5.85 11.29
CA HIS A 91 -4.89 6.44 12.31
C HIS A 91 -5.68 6.93 13.51
N GLN A 92 -5.09 6.73 14.68
CA GLN A 92 -5.60 7.35 15.90
C GLN A 92 -5.10 8.78 16.00
N THR A 93 -6.00 9.73 16.24
CA THR A 93 -5.68 11.17 16.28
C THR A 93 -4.60 11.49 17.33
N LYS A 94 -4.58 10.76 18.46
CA LYS A 94 -3.57 10.95 19.53
C LYS A 94 -2.13 10.65 19.09
N HIS A 95 -1.94 9.76 18.11
CA HIS A 95 -0.62 9.33 17.66
C HIS A 95 -0.10 10.14 16.48
N LEU A 96 -0.73 11.26 16.12
CA LEU A 96 -0.25 12.12 15.02
C LEU A 96 0.98 12.93 15.42
N LYS A 97 1.10 13.32 16.69
CA LYS A 97 2.21 14.14 17.19
C LYS A 97 3.53 13.37 17.32
N GLU A 98 3.47 12.06 17.52
CA GLU A 98 4.63 11.19 17.82
C GLU A 98 5.30 10.61 16.56
N ARG A 99 5.06 11.21 15.39
CA ARG A 99 5.47 10.63 14.09
C ARG A 99 6.77 11.23 13.56
N SER A 100 7.43 10.49 12.69
CA SER A 100 8.61 10.99 11.96
C SER A 100 8.21 12.12 11.00
N THR A 101 9.14 13.02 10.70
CA THR A 101 8.96 14.15 9.77
C THR A 101 8.30 13.76 8.43
N ASP A 102 8.74 12.67 7.78
CA ASP A 102 8.12 12.21 6.52
C ASP A 102 6.63 11.88 6.65
N MET A 103 6.22 11.30 7.79
CA MET A 103 4.81 10.97 8.01
C MET A 103 4.01 12.23 8.27
N HIS A 104 4.59 13.25 8.90
CA HIS A 104 3.97 14.57 8.99
C HIS A 104 3.78 15.18 7.61
N TRP A 105 4.77 15.08 6.72
CA TRP A 105 4.62 15.50 5.32
C TRP A 105 3.50 14.77 4.59
N PHE A 106 3.41 13.44 4.73
CA PHE A 106 2.32 12.67 4.15
C PHE A 106 0.95 13.18 4.63
N PHE A 107 0.77 13.32 5.96
CA PHE A 107 -0.50 13.77 6.52
C PHE A 107 -0.83 15.20 6.11
N ASP A 108 0.15 16.10 6.14
CA ASP A 108 -0.01 17.49 5.72
C ASP A 108 -0.50 17.60 4.27
N ARG A 109 0.13 16.83 3.36
CA ARG A 109 -0.30 16.78 1.95
C ARG A 109 -1.73 16.29 1.80
N VAL A 110 -2.10 15.21 2.47
CA VAL A 110 -3.47 14.68 2.39
C VAL A 110 -4.51 15.64 2.99
N LEU A 111 -4.18 16.30 4.10
CA LEU A 111 -5.08 17.25 4.76
C LEU A 111 -5.33 18.50 3.90
N HIS A 112 -4.30 18.99 3.19
CA HIS A 112 -4.41 20.20 2.37
C HIS A 112 -4.94 19.96 0.96
N PHE A 113 -4.61 18.83 0.34
CA PHE A 113 -4.91 18.56 -1.07
C PHE A 113 -5.87 17.39 -1.31
N GLY A 114 -6.17 16.59 -0.27
CA GLY A 114 -7.12 15.50 -0.35
C GLY A 114 -8.57 15.98 -0.43
N ILE A 115 -9.47 15.10 -0.90
CA ILE A 115 -10.90 15.38 -0.98
C ILE A 115 -11.55 14.96 0.35
N PRO A 116 -12.12 15.89 1.14
CA PRO A 116 -12.78 15.54 2.39
C PRO A 116 -14.06 14.74 2.13
N LEU A 117 -14.32 13.73 2.98
CA LEU A 117 -15.50 12.87 2.93
C LEU A 117 -16.65 13.34 3.83
N GLY A 118 -16.55 14.53 4.41
CA GLY A 118 -17.57 15.16 5.25
C GLY A 118 -17.22 16.61 5.54
N ASP A 119 -18.18 17.34 6.11
CA ASP A 119 -17.98 18.72 6.55
C ASP A 119 -17.27 18.73 7.92
N TYR A 120 -15.94 18.65 7.86
CA TYR A 120 -15.10 18.79 9.04
C TYR A 120 -14.41 20.16 8.97
N GLU A 121 -14.54 20.96 10.03
CA GLU A 121 -13.53 21.98 10.28
C GLU A 121 -12.19 21.26 10.52
N LEU A 122 -11.11 21.72 9.90
CA LEU A 122 -9.75 21.24 10.15
C LEU A 122 -9.42 21.41 11.64
N LYS A 123 -9.74 20.40 12.45
CA LYS A 123 -9.44 20.35 13.90
C LYS A 123 -8.00 19.88 14.19
N THR A 124 -7.12 19.97 13.21
CA THR A 124 -5.69 19.73 13.42
C THR A 124 -5.07 21.04 13.85
N GLY A 125 -4.82 21.18 15.16
CA GLY A 125 -4.00 22.26 15.68
C GLY A 125 -2.71 22.37 14.85
N ASP A 126 -2.50 23.57 14.32
CA ASP A 126 -1.49 24.02 13.36
C ASP A 126 -0.74 22.91 12.63
N PRO A 127 -0.97 22.71 11.31
CA PRO A 127 -0.02 21.94 10.51
C PRO A 127 1.37 22.52 10.77
N ILE A 128 2.32 21.63 11.06
CA ILE A 128 3.73 22.00 11.03
C ILE A 128 3.92 22.74 9.71
N CYS A 129 4.43 23.95 9.77
CA CYS A 129 4.59 24.81 8.60
C CYS A 129 5.52 24.09 7.60
N ASP A 130 4.95 23.54 6.52
CA ASP A 130 5.65 22.93 5.37
C ASP A 130 6.71 21.88 5.77
N PRO A 131 6.32 20.72 6.33
CA PRO A 131 7.27 19.69 6.73
C PRO A 131 8.02 19.17 5.51
N GLU A 132 9.34 19.41 5.39
CA GLU A 132 10.11 18.83 4.29
C GLU A 132 10.32 17.32 4.49
N ARG A 133 10.40 16.57 3.39
CA ARG A 133 10.77 15.16 3.46
C ARG A 133 12.23 14.97 3.83
N ASP A 134 12.47 14.01 4.72
CA ASP A 134 13.79 13.53 5.08
C ASP A 134 14.23 12.44 4.10
N LEU A 135 14.74 12.87 2.95
CA LEU A 135 15.22 11.95 1.90
C LEU A 135 16.39 11.08 2.36
N VAL A 136 17.19 11.55 3.33
CA VAL A 136 18.31 10.78 3.89
C VAL A 136 17.76 9.61 4.72
N ALA A 137 16.77 9.88 5.58
CA ALA A 137 16.10 8.81 6.33
C ALA A 137 15.33 7.85 5.41
N ALA A 138 14.67 8.36 4.37
CA ALA A 138 13.95 7.52 3.40
C ALA A 138 14.90 6.59 2.63
N GLU A 139 16.06 7.08 2.18
CA GLU A 139 17.10 6.27 1.52
C GLU A 139 17.72 5.24 2.48
N ALA A 140 18.04 5.63 3.72
CA ALA A 140 18.55 4.69 4.71
C ALA A 140 17.53 3.58 5.03
N PHE A 141 16.24 3.94 5.10
CA PHE A 141 15.16 2.96 5.27
C PHE A 141 15.05 2.02 4.07
N TRP A 142 15.17 2.54 2.84
CA TRP A 142 15.20 1.73 1.64
C TRP A 142 16.33 0.71 1.66
N HIS A 143 17.57 1.13 1.90
CA HIS A 143 18.71 0.22 1.92
C HIS A 143 18.59 -0.87 2.99
N LYS A 144 18.01 -0.54 4.15
CA LYS A 144 17.65 -1.56 5.15
C LYS A 144 16.66 -2.56 4.57
N CYS A 145 15.58 -2.10 3.94
CA CYS A 145 14.56 -2.97 3.37
C CYS A 145 15.12 -3.86 2.25
N GLU A 146 15.91 -3.27 1.35
CA GLU A 146 16.60 -3.96 0.25
C GLU A 146 17.53 -5.05 0.80
N ALA A 147 18.40 -4.73 1.76
CA ALA A 147 19.31 -5.70 2.35
C ALA A 147 18.59 -6.89 3.02
N VAL A 148 17.50 -6.61 3.74
CA VAL A 148 16.69 -7.68 4.37
C VAL A 148 15.95 -8.51 3.31
N ALA A 149 15.41 -7.87 2.27
CA ALA A 149 14.72 -8.56 1.21
C ALA A 149 15.65 -9.48 0.42
N SER A 150 16.86 -9.01 0.06
CA SER A 150 17.87 -9.82 -0.61
C SER A 150 18.25 -11.04 0.22
N LEU A 151 18.48 -10.86 1.53
CA LEU A 151 18.80 -11.98 2.42
C LEU A 151 17.69 -13.06 2.41
N TYR A 152 16.42 -12.66 2.50
CA TYR A 152 15.31 -13.60 2.47
C TYR A 152 15.13 -14.29 1.12
N LEU A 153 15.29 -13.54 0.03
CA LEU A 153 15.22 -14.07 -1.32
C LEU A 153 16.31 -15.10 -1.57
N GLU A 154 17.57 -14.76 -1.29
CA GLU A 154 18.72 -15.66 -1.39
C GLU A 154 18.50 -16.92 -0.53
N SER A 155 18.06 -16.76 0.72
CA SER A 155 17.77 -17.89 1.62
C SER A 155 16.68 -18.83 1.09
N ALA A 156 15.67 -18.30 0.38
CA ALA A 156 14.61 -19.09 -0.22
C ALA A 156 15.10 -19.85 -1.46
N LEU A 157 15.90 -19.20 -2.30
CA LEU A 157 16.37 -19.71 -3.60
C LEU A 157 17.53 -20.70 -3.48
N GLU A 158 18.50 -20.46 -2.60
CA GLU A 158 19.70 -21.30 -2.48
C GLU A 158 19.44 -22.63 -1.75
N SER A 159 18.33 -22.71 -1.01
CA SER A 159 18.04 -23.90 -0.22
C SER A 159 17.62 -25.08 -1.11
N GLN A 160 18.45 -26.12 -1.16
CA GLN A 160 18.16 -27.38 -1.88
C GLN A 160 17.16 -28.30 -1.16
N ARG A 161 16.69 -27.90 0.03
CA ARG A 161 15.75 -28.69 0.82
C ARG A 161 14.35 -28.61 0.24
N LEU A 162 13.84 -29.74 -0.23
CA LEU A 162 12.47 -29.88 -0.76
C LEU A 162 11.43 -29.99 0.36
N ASP A 163 11.84 -30.34 1.58
CA ASP A 163 10.93 -30.57 2.72
C ASP A 163 10.52 -29.30 3.47
N ILE A 164 10.94 -28.11 3.00
CA ILE A 164 10.73 -26.83 3.68
C ILE A 164 10.03 -25.78 2.82
N GLU A 165 9.21 -26.20 1.85
CA GLU A 165 8.47 -25.30 0.94
C GLU A 165 7.72 -24.17 1.67
N LEU A 166 7.04 -24.49 2.78
CA LEU A 166 6.36 -23.49 3.61
C LEU A 166 7.30 -22.39 4.11
N ALA A 167 8.50 -22.77 4.54
CA ALA A 167 9.50 -21.82 5.00
C ALA A 167 10.03 -20.97 3.83
N LYS A 168 10.26 -21.57 2.67
CA LYS A 168 10.69 -20.84 1.46
C LYS A 168 9.63 -19.83 1.02
N VAL A 169 8.35 -20.22 0.97
CA VAL A 169 7.25 -19.29 0.66
C VAL A 169 7.14 -18.17 1.70
N ALA A 170 7.34 -18.48 2.98
CA ALA A 170 7.38 -17.45 4.03
C ALA A 170 8.53 -16.45 3.81
N LEU A 171 9.71 -16.93 3.43
CA LEU A 171 10.86 -16.08 3.10
C LEU A 171 10.59 -15.19 1.88
N LEU A 172 10.04 -15.76 0.79
CA LEU A 172 9.64 -14.99 -0.41
C LEU A 172 8.60 -13.92 -0.06
N THR A 173 7.62 -14.26 0.77
CA THR A 173 6.59 -13.34 1.26
C THR A 173 7.23 -12.16 2.00
N GLN A 174 8.17 -12.45 2.90
CA GLN A 174 8.89 -11.44 3.65
C GLN A 174 9.77 -10.56 2.75
N ALA A 175 10.47 -11.14 1.77
CA ALA A 175 11.27 -10.36 0.82
C ALA A 175 10.43 -9.30 0.10
N VAL A 176 9.28 -9.71 -0.45
CA VAL A 176 8.35 -8.80 -1.14
C VAL A 176 7.76 -7.76 -0.18
N GLU A 177 7.40 -8.16 1.04
CA GLU A 177 6.87 -7.25 2.08
C GLU A 177 7.82 -6.11 2.40
N TYR A 178 9.11 -6.40 2.63
CA TYR A 178 10.13 -5.39 2.92
C TYR A 178 10.31 -4.39 1.77
N LEU A 179 10.34 -4.85 0.52
CA LEU A 179 10.46 -3.95 -0.62
C LEU A 179 9.22 -3.08 -0.81
N LEU A 180 8.02 -3.63 -0.62
CA LEU A 180 6.79 -2.84 -0.66
C LEU A 180 6.80 -1.75 0.43
N LEU A 181 7.25 -2.06 1.65
CA LEU A 181 7.41 -1.06 2.71
C LEU A 181 8.39 0.06 2.32
N GLY A 182 9.53 -0.32 1.72
CA GLY A 182 10.51 0.63 1.20
C GLY A 182 9.93 1.54 0.13
N LEU A 183 9.21 0.96 -0.83
CA LEU A 183 8.52 1.71 -1.89
C LEU A 183 7.49 2.69 -1.33
N VAL A 184 6.63 2.26 -0.40
CA VAL A 184 5.65 3.14 0.25
C VAL A 184 6.34 4.33 0.92
N ARG A 185 7.47 4.10 1.61
CA ARG A 185 8.24 5.18 2.24
C ARG A 185 8.83 6.14 1.22
N ILE A 186 9.41 5.65 0.12
CA ILE A 186 10.01 6.49 -0.93
C ILE A 186 8.94 7.32 -1.66
N PHE A 187 7.82 6.71 -2.03
CA PHE A 187 6.83 7.36 -2.89
C PHE A 187 5.85 8.23 -2.12
N LEU A 188 5.45 7.81 -0.92
CA LEU A 188 4.42 8.51 -0.14
C LEU A 188 4.97 9.23 1.10
N GLY A 189 6.24 9.05 1.47
CA GLY A 189 6.71 9.54 2.78
C GLY A 189 6.03 8.83 3.96
N TYR A 190 5.38 7.70 3.71
CA TYR A 190 4.53 7.03 4.70
C TYR A 190 5.15 5.68 5.12
N THR A 191 4.86 5.25 6.35
CA THR A 191 5.24 3.91 6.82
C THR A 191 4.07 3.29 7.58
N PRO A 192 3.39 2.27 7.01
CA PRO A 192 2.29 1.60 7.69
C PRO A 192 2.80 0.78 8.87
N ILE A 193 2.17 0.94 10.03
CA ILE A 193 2.52 0.14 11.22
C ILE A 193 1.90 -1.26 11.15
N GLN A 194 0.60 -1.31 10.90
CA GLN A 194 -0.15 -2.56 10.76
C GLN A 194 -0.43 -2.77 9.28
N HIS A 195 0.12 -3.84 8.73
CA HIS A 195 -0.02 -4.16 7.33
C HIS A 195 -0.03 -5.68 7.13
N ASN A 196 -0.53 -6.08 5.98
CA ASN A 196 -0.28 -7.38 5.39
C ASN A 196 0.11 -7.16 3.93
N LEU A 197 0.56 -8.22 3.27
CA LEU A 197 1.03 -8.11 1.90
C LEU A 197 -0.03 -7.58 0.92
N LYS A 198 -1.29 -8.02 1.05
CA LYS A 198 -2.39 -7.54 0.19
C LYS A 198 -2.59 -6.04 0.33
N PHE A 199 -2.61 -5.54 1.57
CA PHE A 199 -2.74 -4.13 1.87
C PHE A 199 -1.57 -3.32 1.29
N LEU A 200 -0.34 -3.82 1.42
CA LEU A 200 0.84 -3.16 0.84
C LEU A 200 0.79 -3.14 -0.69
N PHE A 201 0.32 -4.21 -1.33
CA PHE A 201 0.10 -4.21 -2.77
C PHE A 201 -0.94 -3.18 -3.19
N SER A 202 -2.08 -3.11 -2.49
CA SER A 202 -3.10 -2.10 -2.77
C SER A 202 -2.54 -0.68 -2.63
N LEU A 203 -1.77 -0.42 -1.56
CA LEU A 203 -1.15 0.88 -1.31
C LEU A 203 -0.07 1.22 -2.35
N CYS A 204 0.78 0.26 -2.76
CA CYS A 204 1.74 0.45 -3.84
C CYS A 204 1.05 0.65 -5.19
N GLY A 205 -0.12 0.04 -5.39
CA GLY A 205 -0.99 0.24 -6.54
C GLY A 205 -1.42 1.70 -6.73
N HIS A 206 -1.25 2.55 -5.72
CA HIS A 206 -1.43 3.99 -5.85
C HIS A 206 -0.39 4.63 -6.77
N PHE A 207 0.85 4.14 -6.82
CA PHE A 207 1.95 4.80 -7.55
C PHE A 207 2.71 3.89 -8.53
N THR A 208 2.41 2.59 -8.56
CA THR A 208 3.00 1.64 -9.50
C THR A 208 2.07 0.47 -9.81
N ALA A 209 2.05 0.03 -11.07
CA ALA A 209 1.38 -1.19 -11.51
C ALA A 209 2.29 -2.44 -11.42
N LEU A 210 3.49 -2.33 -10.83
CA LEU A 210 4.51 -3.39 -10.85
C LEU A 210 3.99 -4.76 -10.40
N HIS A 211 3.26 -4.80 -9.28
CA HIS A 211 2.74 -6.05 -8.74
C HIS A 211 1.67 -6.71 -9.64
N GLU A 212 0.87 -5.91 -10.34
CA GLU A 212 -0.12 -6.41 -11.32
C GLU A 212 0.58 -7.00 -12.55
N VAL A 213 1.70 -6.38 -12.97
CA VAL A 213 2.53 -6.84 -14.09
C VAL A 213 3.26 -8.12 -13.75
N VAL A 214 3.90 -8.20 -12.58
CA VAL A 214 4.77 -9.34 -12.23
C VAL A 214 3.97 -10.57 -11.80
N PHE A 215 2.92 -10.38 -10.99
CA PHE A 215 2.11 -11.50 -10.51
C PHE A 215 0.91 -11.81 -11.41
N GLU A 216 0.80 -11.14 -12.57
CA GLU A 216 -0.18 -11.34 -13.63
C GLU A 216 -1.52 -11.91 -13.15
N GLN A 217 -2.22 -11.17 -12.28
CA GLN A 217 -3.43 -11.67 -11.61
C GLN A 217 -4.61 -11.95 -12.55
N GLU A 218 -4.46 -11.83 -13.87
CA GLU A 218 -5.44 -12.26 -14.87
C GLU A 218 -5.26 -13.72 -15.29
N THR A 219 -4.03 -14.26 -15.23
CA THR A 219 -3.75 -15.65 -15.58
C THR A 219 -4.06 -16.59 -14.41
N ALA A 220 -4.37 -17.86 -14.71
CA ALA A 220 -4.64 -18.85 -13.66
C ALA A 220 -3.41 -19.09 -12.76
N ILE A 221 -2.20 -19.04 -13.35
CA ILE A 221 -0.93 -19.18 -12.66
C ILE A 221 -0.67 -17.95 -11.78
N GLY A 222 -0.79 -16.74 -12.32
CA GLY A 222 -0.60 -15.51 -11.55
C GLY A 222 -1.57 -15.38 -10.37
N LYS A 223 -2.87 -15.71 -10.56
CA LYS A 223 -3.86 -15.79 -9.47
C LYS A 223 -3.49 -16.81 -8.38
N ARG A 224 -2.76 -17.88 -8.71
CA ARG A 224 -2.29 -18.88 -7.74
C ARG A 224 -1.05 -18.38 -7.01
N ASN A 225 -0.05 -17.90 -7.74
CA ASN A 225 1.19 -17.34 -7.18
C ASN A 225 0.86 -16.21 -6.18
N PHE A 226 0.00 -15.27 -6.59
CA PHE A 226 -0.43 -14.18 -5.72
C PHE A 226 -1.16 -14.67 -4.46
N ARG A 227 -2.00 -15.70 -4.58
CA ARG A 227 -2.71 -16.30 -3.44
C ARG A 227 -1.75 -16.97 -2.46
N GLN A 228 -0.77 -17.72 -2.97
CA GLN A 228 0.23 -18.41 -2.16
C GLN A 228 1.14 -17.41 -1.43
N LEU A 229 1.59 -16.37 -2.13
CA LEU A 229 2.41 -15.32 -1.54
C LEU A 229 1.66 -14.52 -0.46
N CYS A 230 0.35 -14.32 -0.63
CA CYS A 230 -0.46 -13.58 0.35
C CYS A 230 -1.00 -14.46 1.50
N VAL A 231 -0.52 -15.70 1.66
CA VAL A 231 -0.92 -16.53 2.81
C VAL A 231 -0.36 -15.92 4.10
N PRO A 232 -1.18 -15.65 5.12
CA PRO A 232 -0.69 -15.10 6.38
C PRO A 232 0.33 -16.03 7.04
N ALA A 233 1.40 -15.48 7.61
CA ALA A 233 2.41 -16.24 8.35
C ALA A 233 1.83 -17.04 9.53
N THR A 234 0.66 -16.66 10.06
CA THR A 234 -0.07 -17.45 11.06
C THR A 234 -0.65 -18.74 10.49
N MET A 235 -1.14 -18.74 9.24
CA MET A 235 -1.62 -19.95 8.56
C MET A 235 -0.47 -20.85 8.16
N LEU A 236 0.64 -20.30 7.64
CA LEU A 236 1.83 -21.10 7.29
C LEU A 236 2.38 -21.87 8.49
N ARG A 237 2.28 -21.31 9.70
CA ARG A 237 2.68 -21.97 10.95
C ARG A 237 1.75 -23.11 11.40
N GLN A 238 0.52 -23.15 10.90
CA GLN A 238 -0.47 -24.18 11.23
C GLN A 238 -0.48 -25.30 10.19
N TRP A 239 0.10 -25.08 9.01
CA TRP A 239 0.14 -26.07 7.95
C TRP A 239 1.31 -27.02 8.16
N ASP A 240 1.02 -28.32 8.11
CA ASP A 240 2.05 -29.36 8.18
C ASP A 240 2.75 -29.53 6.82
N LYS A 241 2.05 -29.25 5.71
CA LYS A 241 2.56 -29.31 4.34
C LYS A 241 1.86 -28.29 3.46
N LEU A 242 2.61 -27.72 2.53
CA LEU A 242 2.05 -27.11 1.32
C LEU A 242 2.07 -28.20 0.24
N GLU A 243 0.94 -28.52 -0.38
CA GLU A 243 0.98 -29.32 -1.60
C GLU A 243 1.27 -28.37 -2.77
N LEU A 244 2.50 -27.88 -2.85
CA LEU A 244 2.95 -27.02 -3.93
C LEU A 244 3.85 -27.84 -4.86
N PRO A 245 3.42 -28.16 -6.09
CA PRO A 245 4.31 -28.79 -7.06
C PRO A 245 5.58 -27.95 -7.25
N GLU A 246 6.73 -28.60 -7.42
CA GLU A 246 8.03 -27.93 -7.60
C GLU A 246 7.99 -26.86 -8.70
N ALA A 247 7.36 -27.16 -9.84
CA ALA A 247 7.17 -26.21 -10.93
C ALA A 247 6.33 -24.97 -10.54
N GLU A 248 5.37 -25.11 -9.62
CA GLU A 248 4.61 -23.97 -9.09
C GLU A 248 5.48 -23.13 -8.14
N PHE A 249 6.34 -23.76 -7.32
CA PHE A 249 7.29 -23.06 -6.48
C PHE A 249 8.34 -22.29 -7.29
N GLU A 250 8.89 -22.89 -8.35
CA GLU A 250 9.81 -22.23 -9.28
C GLU A 250 9.16 -21.01 -9.92
N SER A 251 7.93 -21.15 -10.42
CA SER A 251 7.18 -20.02 -11.00
C SER A 251 6.95 -18.88 -10.00
N LEU A 252 6.62 -19.20 -8.74
CA LEU A 252 6.47 -18.20 -7.68
C LEU A 252 7.81 -17.51 -7.37
N SER A 253 8.89 -18.29 -7.30
CA SER A 253 10.25 -17.81 -7.02
C SER A 253 10.74 -16.86 -8.10
N ASP A 254 10.55 -17.20 -9.38
CA ASP A 254 10.89 -16.35 -10.52
C ASP A 254 10.10 -15.03 -10.50
N ALA A 255 8.81 -15.08 -10.17
CA ALA A 255 7.98 -13.89 -10.03
C ALA A 255 8.46 -13.01 -8.87
N CYS A 256 8.80 -13.59 -7.72
CA CYS A 256 9.36 -12.84 -6.59
C CYS A 256 10.72 -12.21 -6.92
N GLN A 257 11.61 -12.94 -7.60
CA GLN A 257 12.90 -12.40 -8.04
C GLN A 257 12.71 -11.22 -9.01
N THR A 258 11.85 -11.40 -10.02
CA THR A 258 11.51 -10.35 -10.98
C THR A 258 10.93 -9.12 -10.27
N PHE A 259 10.04 -9.33 -9.30
CA PHE A 259 9.48 -8.24 -8.50
C PHE A 259 10.59 -7.50 -7.74
N CYS A 260 11.52 -8.21 -7.11
CA CYS A 260 12.60 -7.60 -6.33
C CYS A 260 13.53 -6.74 -7.20
N ASP A 261 13.90 -7.25 -8.37
CA ASP A 261 14.77 -6.54 -9.31
C ASP A 261 14.11 -5.26 -9.83
N GLU A 262 12.85 -5.34 -10.25
CA GLU A 262 12.10 -4.20 -10.79
C GLU A 262 11.71 -3.19 -9.71
N ALA A 263 11.36 -3.64 -8.50
CA ALA A 263 11.10 -2.75 -7.35
C ALA A 263 12.35 -1.95 -6.99
N THR A 264 13.52 -2.57 -7.05
CA THR A 264 14.80 -1.91 -6.79
C THR A 264 15.10 -0.84 -7.82
N LYS A 265 14.96 -1.15 -9.12
CA LYS A 265 15.12 -0.16 -10.20
C LYS A 265 14.16 1.01 -10.03
N LEU A 266 12.90 0.73 -9.69
CA LEU A 266 11.88 1.75 -9.47
C LEU A 266 12.22 2.68 -8.30
N ALA A 267 12.64 2.10 -7.16
CA ALA A 267 13.04 2.85 -5.97
C ALA A 267 14.24 3.76 -6.25
N LEU A 268 15.30 3.23 -6.85
CA LEU A 268 16.51 4.00 -7.16
C LEU A 268 16.24 5.13 -8.16
N THR A 269 15.39 4.86 -9.17
CA THR A 269 14.96 5.88 -10.13
C THR A 269 14.21 7.02 -9.43
N LYS A 270 13.26 6.69 -8.55
CA LYS A 270 12.51 7.70 -7.81
C LYS A 270 13.40 8.47 -6.84
N LEU A 271 14.30 7.82 -6.12
CA LEU A 271 15.26 8.49 -5.23
C LEU A 271 16.15 9.47 -6.01
N ALA A 272 16.66 9.08 -7.19
CA ALA A 272 17.43 9.97 -8.04
C ALA A 272 16.61 11.18 -8.53
N GLN A 273 15.33 10.99 -8.88
CA GLN A 273 14.43 12.09 -9.24
C GLN A 273 14.22 13.06 -8.08
N LEU A 274 13.98 12.54 -6.87
CA LEU A 274 13.76 13.35 -5.66
C LEU A 274 14.99 14.18 -5.29
N LYS A 275 16.20 13.59 -5.38
CA LYS A 275 17.46 14.29 -5.10
C LYS A 275 17.77 15.38 -6.13
N ASN A 276 17.47 15.14 -7.41
CA ASN A 276 17.78 16.06 -8.50
C ASN A 276 16.74 17.19 -8.64
N ASN A 277 15.52 16.99 -8.16
CA ASN A 277 14.47 17.99 -8.24
C ASN A 277 13.52 17.92 -7.02
N PRO A 278 13.94 18.45 -5.86
CA PRO A 278 13.14 18.43 -4.64
C PRO A 278 11.80 19.18 -4.78
N LYS A 279 11.66 20.04 -5.80
CA LYS A 279 10.41 20.78 -6.07
C LYS A 279 9.30 19.93 -6.72
N ILE A 280 9.59 18.70 -7.18
CA ILE A 280 8.56 17.78 -7.73
C ILE A 280 7.46 17.51 -6.70
N GLU A 281 7.75 17.70 -5.41
CA GLU A 281 6.83 17.49 -4.30
C GLU A 281 5.88 18.66 -4.01
N THR A 282 6.01 19.80 -4.70
CA THR A 282 5.25 21.04 -4.40
C THR A 282 4.04 21.31 -5.31
N ARG A 283 3.72 20.41 -6.26
CA ARG A 283 2.61 20.58 -7.21
C ARG A 283 1.40 19.73 -6.90
#